data_AF-G2FMZ8-F1
#
_entry.id   AF-G2FMZ8-F1
#
_cell.length_a   1.000
_cell.length_b   1.000
_cell.length_c   1.000
_cell.angle_alpha   90.00
_cell.angle_beta   90.00
_cell.angle_gamma   90.00
#
_symmetry.space_group_name_H-M   'P 1'
#
loop_
_entity.id
_entity.type
_entity.pdbx_description
1 polymer ?
#
loop_
_entity_poly.entity_id
_entity_poly.type
_entity_poly.pdbx_seq_one_letter_code
_entity_poly.pdbx_strand_id
1 'polypeptide(L)' 'MKDGRLFLEPEGKLVTVFTLQGDRRYGRPDIYSEDDEIKVSIFPDLVVNLKPVFDSIGS' A
#
# COMPACT_ATOMS: atom_id res chain seq x y z
N MET A 1 -13.66 -8.30 10.11
CA MET A 1 -12.82 -7.42 9.26
C MET A 1 -11.43 -8.01 9.24
N LYS A 2 -10.79 -8.17 8.07
CA LYS A 2 -9.38 -8.54 7.99
C LYS A 2 -8.59 -7.24 8.07
N ASP A 3 -7.86 -7.03 9.15
CA ASP A 3 -7.13 -5.78 9.39
C ASP A 3 -5.88 -5.73 8.49
N GLY A 4 -5.84 -4.82 7.52
CA GLY A 4 -4.61 -4.46 6.79
C GLY A 4 -4.04 -3.16 7.35
N ARG A 5 -2.72 -3.00 7.34
CA ARG A 5 -2.06 -1.74 7.74
C ARG A 5 -1.21 -1.21 6.60
N LEU A 6 -1.24 0.11 6.45
CA LEU A 6 -0.44 0.86 5.50
C LEU A 6 0.39 1.89 6.26
N PHE A 7 1.65 2.04 5.86
CA PHE A 7 2.51 3.14 6.29
C PHE A 7 2.90 3.95 5.07
N LEU A 8 2.87 5.27 5.20
CA LEU A 8 3.22 6.21 4.14
C LEU A 8 4.48 6.97 4.59
N GLU A 9 5.47 7.03 3.71
CA GLU A 9 6.64 7.90 3.85
C GLU A 9 6.57 8.95 2.74
N PRO A 10 5.95 10.12 3.00
CA PRO A 10 5.68 11.14 1.99
C PRO A 10 6.92 11.64 1.24
N GLU A 11 8.00 11.91 1.96
CA GLU A 11 9.23 12.50 1.40
C GLU A 11 9.97 11.52 0.48
N GLY A 12 9.97 10.24 0.85
CA GLY A 12 10.52 9.16 0.03
C GLY A 12 9.55 8.65 -1.03
N LYS A 13 8.28 9.09 -0.97
CA LYS A 13 7.15 8.62 -1.78
C LYS A 13 7.02 7.09 -1.77
N LEU A 14 7.13 6.52 -0.58
CA LEU A 14 7.03 5.08 -0.36
C LEU A 14 5.74 4.73 0.37
N VAL A 15 5.15 3.59 -0.02
CA VAL A 15 4.04 2.95 0.67
C VAL A 15 4.47 1.57 1.11
N THR A 16 4.38 1.29 2.41
CA THR A 16 4.63 -0.04 2.96
C THR A 16 3.30 -0.71 3.33
N VAL A 17 3.02 -1.87 2.72
CA VAL A 17 1.77 -2.63 2.88
C VAL A 17 2.02 -3.85 3.78
N PHE A 18 1.24 -3.97 4.84
CA PHE A 18 1.24 -5.13 5.72
C PHE A 18 -0.05 -5.93 5.56
N THR A 19 0.07 -7.11 4.98
CA THR A 19 -1.05 -8.05 4.80
C THR A 19 -1.15 -9.00 5.99
N LEU A 20 -2.32 -9.04 6.61
CA LEU A 20 -2.65 -10.01 7.66
C LEU A 20 -2.89 -11.39 7.06
N GLN A 21 -2.09 -12.36 7.47
CA GLN A 21 -2.16 -13.74 7.02
C GLN A 21 -3.18 -14.54 7.83
N GLY A 22 -3.46 -15.77 7.39
CA GLY A 22 -4.46 -16.66 8.02
C GLY A 22 -4.17 -16.99 9.50
N ASP A 23 -2.93 -16.84 9.95
CA ASP A 23 -2.49 -17.05 11.33
C ASP A 23 -2.66 -15.81 12.24
N ARG A 24 -3.28 -14.74 11.72
CA ARG A 24 -3.44 -13.44 12.38
C ARG A 24 -2.12 -12.72 12.68
N ARG A 25 -1.07 -12.98 11.89
CA ARG A 25 0.18 -12.23 11.91
C ARG A 25 0.36 -11.46 10.61
N TYR A 26 1.04 -10.32 10.68
CA TYR A 26 1.49 -9.64 9.48
C TYR A 26 2.66 -10.44 8.88
N GLY A 27 2.59 -10.69 7.58
CA GLY A 27 3.71 -11.26 6.84
C GLY A 27 4.85 -10.26 6.64
N ARG A 28 5.79 -10.62 5.76
CA ARG A 28 6.78 -9.66 5.25
C ARG A 28 6.03 -8.49 4.58
N PRO A 29 6.41 -7.23 4.84
CA PRO A 29 5.81 -6.11 4.15
C PRO A 29 6.23 -6.05 2.68
N ASP A 30 5.32 -5.56 1.86
CA ASP A 30 5.59 -5.14 0.48
C ASP A 30 5.83 -3.63 0.48
N ILE A 31 6.81 -3.17 -0.29
CA ILE A 31 7.17 -1.76 -0.40
C ILE A 31 6.94 -1.33 -1.84
N TYR A 32 6.23 -0.22 -2.01
CA TYR A 32 5.84 0.35 -3.29
C TYR A 32 6.33 1.80 -3.37
N SER A 33 6.68 2.23 -4.57
CA SER A 33 7.05 3.59 -4.95
C SER A 33 5.85 4.32 -5.61
N GLU A 34 5.99 5.62 -5.88
CA GLU A 34 4.95 6.41 -6.53
C GLU A 34 4.53 5.90 -7.91
N ASP A 35 5.41 5.19 -8.62
CA ASP A 35 5.14 4.68 -9.96
C ASP A 35 4.43 3.32 -9.96
N ASP A 36 4.22 2.71 -8.79
CA ASP A 36 3.62 1.40 -8.65
C ASP A 36 2.09 1.43 -8.55
N GLU A 37 1.49 0.26 -8.83
CA GLU A 37 0.08 -0.01 -8.58
C GLU A 37 -0.08 -1.09 -7.50
N ILE A 38 -0.99 -0.86 -6.55
CA ILE A 38 -1.32 -1.85 -5.51
C ILE A 38 -2.62 -2.57 -5.89
N LYS A 39 -2.56 -3.91 -6.01
CA LYS A 39 -3.74 -4.77 -6.08
C LYS A 39 -4.16 -5.19 -4.68
N VAL A 40 -5.40 -4.88 -4.31
CA VAL A 40 -5.92 -5.15 -2.96
C VAL A 40 -6.52 -6.56 -2.91
N SER A 41 -6.05 -7.41 -2.00
CA SER A 41 -6.46 -8.82 -1.94
C SER A 41 -7.93 -9.06 -1.55
N ILE A 42 -8.60 -8.06 -0.96
CA ILE A 42 -10.01 -8.14 -0.54
C ILE A 42 -10.96 -7.79 -1.69
N PHE A 43 -10.51 -6.94 -2.62
CA PHE A 43 -11.28 -6.47 -3.77
C PHE A 43 -10.48 -6.75 -5.04
N PRO A 44 -10.67 -7.91 -5.70
CA PRO A 44 -9.81 -8.35 -6.79
C PRO A 44 -9.83 -7.38 -8.00
N ASP A 45 -10.88 -6.58 -8.13
CA ASP A 45 -11.06 -5.62 -9.22
C ASP A 45 -10.59 -4.20 -8.87
N LEU A 46 -10.11 -3.98 -7.63
CA LEU A 46 -9.59 -2.69 -7.20
C LEU A 46 -8.07 -2.64 -7.39
N VAL A 47 -7.64 -1.70 -8.21
CA VAL A 47 -6.23 -1.33 -8.40
C VAL A 47 -6.04 0.10 -7.93
N VAL A 48 -5.10 0.33 -7.03
CA VAL A 48 -4.75 1.66 -6.54
C VAL A 48 -3.50 2.12 -7.28
N ASN A 49 -3.65 3.12 -8.15
CA ASN A 49 -2.52 3.81 -8.78
C ASN A 49 -1.93 4.81 -7.77
N LEU A 50 -0.65 4.65 -7.42
CA LEU A 50 0.01 5.48 -6.40
C LEU A 50 0.46 6.83 -6.93
N LYS A 51 0.60 7.00 -8.24
CA LYS A 51 1.02 8.26 -8.84
C LYS A 51 0.16 9.46 -8.40
N PRO A 52 -1.18 9.44 -8.55
CA PRO A 52 -2.02 10.54 -8.11
C PRO A 52 -2.04 10.76 -6.59
N VAL A 53 -1.58 9.79 -5.79
CA VAL A 53 -1.50 9.93 -4.32
C VAL A 53 -0.37 10.89 -3.93
N PHE A 54 0.72 10.90 -4.69
CA PHE A 54 1.89 11.72 -4.40
C PHE A 54 1.96 13.02 -5.22
N ASP A 55 1.06 13.23 -6.17
CA ASP A 55 1.07 14.42 -7.04
C ASP A 55 0.98 15.76 -6.27
N SER A 56 0.44 15.77 -5.05
CA SER A 56 0.35 16.98 -4.20
C SER A 56 1.51 17.14 -3.20
N ILE A 57 2.51 16.24 -3.23
CA ILE A 57 3.65 16.27 -2.31
C ILE A 57 4.82 16.96 -3.01
N GLY A 58 5.08 18.21 -2.63
CA GLY A 58 6.14 19.05 -3.21
C GLY A 58 5.66 20.20 -4.12
N SER A 59 4.35 20.42 -4.23
CA SER A 59 3.73 21.60 -4.88
C SER A 59 3.45 22.72 -3.90
#